data_AF-A0A3B9FMN2-F1
#
_entry.id   AF-A0A3B9FMN2-F1
#
_cell.length_a   1.000
_cell.length_b   1.000
_cell.length_c   1.000
_cell.angle_alpha   90.00
_cell.angle_beta   90.00
_cell.angle_gamma   90.00
#
_symmetry.space_group_name_H-M   'P 1'
#
loop_
_entity.id
_entity.type
_entity.pdbx_description
1 polymer ?
#
loop_
_entity_poly.entity_id
_entity_poly.type
_entity_poly.pdbx_seq_one_letter_code
_entity_poly.pdbx_strand_id
1 'polypeptide(L)'
;QEIAPAYSEQNDPFVQREAFMRQVGEETQELDDDFLLALEHGMPPAGGMGLGIDRLVIFLTGASNIRDTILFPTLRPSTEGA
;
A
#
# COMPACT_ATOMS: atom_id res chain seq x y z
N GLN A 1 0.64 -12.25 -10.69
CA GLN A 1 1.12 -11.23 -9.75
C GLN A 1 0.19 -10.05 -9.85
N GLU A 2 -0.16 -9.43 -8.72
CA GLU A 2 -0.84 -8.14 -8.73
C GLU A 2 0.16 -7.05 -9.14
N ILE A 3 -0.16 -6.28 -10.17
CA ILE A 3 0.75 -5.27 -10.76
C ILE A 3 0.29 -3.86 -10.39
N ALA A 4 -1.00 -3.58 -10.56
CA ALA A 4 -1.56 -2.29 -10.22
C ALA A 4 -3.01 -2.40 -9.72
N PRO A 5 -3.26 -2.49 -8.40
CA PRO A 5 -4.60 -2.30 -7.87
C PRO A 5 -5.10 -0.89 -8.17
N ALA A 6 -6.40 -0.79 -8.45
CA ALA A 6 -7.09 0.47 -8.62
C ALA A 6 -8.51 0.36 -8.04
N TYR A 7 -9.00 1.46 -7.48
CA TYR A 7 -10.33 1.54 -6.86
C TYR A 7 -10.86 2.97 -6.95
N SER A 8 -12.19 3.09 -6.94
CA SER A 8 -12.83 4.37 -6.61
C SER A 8 -12.60 4.62 -5.12
N GLU A 9 -12.11 5.81 -4.79
CA GLU A 9 -11.83 6.17 -3.40
C GLU A 9 -13.13 6.29 -2.60
N GLN A 10 -13.12 5.77 -1.38
CA GLN A 10 -14.21 6.00 -0.44
C GLN A 10 -14.11 7.43 0.09
N ASN A 11 -15.07 8.27 -0.27
CA ASN A 11 -15.10 9.68 0.12
C ASN A 11 -16.19 10.01 1.15
N ASP A 12 -16.99 9.02 1.59
CA ASP A 12 -17.94 9.20 2.70
C ASP A 12 -17.21 9.02 4.05
N PRO A 13 -17.08 10.09 4.86
CA PRO A 13 -16.34 10.03 6.13
C PRO A 13 -16.99 9.11 7.17
N PHE A 14 -18.32 8.94 7.16
CA PHE A 14 -19.00 8.07 8.12
C PHE A 14 -18.78 6.61 7.78
N VAL A 15 -18.90 6.25 6.50
CA VAL A 15 -18.60 4.89 6.03
C VAL A 15 -17.13 4.55 6.25
N GLN A 16 -16.23 5.50 6.01
CA GLN A 16 -14.80 5.31 6.25
C GLN A 16 -14.49 5.09 7.74
N ARG A 17 -15.13 5.85 8.64
CA ARG A 17 -14.99 5.68 10.09
C ARG A 17 -15.46 4.30 10.53
N GLU A 18 -16.60 3.82 10.04
CA GLU A 18 -17.08 2.46 10.33
C GLU A 18 -16.09 1.39 9.84
N ALA A 19 -15.50 1.57 8.66
CA ALA A 19 -14.51 0.65 8.12
C ALA A 19 -13.26 0.59 9.01
N PHE A 20 -12.73 1.74 9.44
CA PHE A 20 -11.61 1.80 10.39
C PHE A 20 -11.95 1.13 11.71
N MET A 21 -13.12 1.40 12.29
CA MET A 21 -13.54 0.76 13.55
C MET A 21 -13.60 -0.77 13.46
N ARG A 22 -13.95 -1.35 12.30
CA ARG A 22 -13.91 -2.81 12.08
C ARG A 22 -12.48 -3.35 12.01
N GLN A 23 -11.52 -2.56 11.52
CA GLN A 23 -10.12 -2.97 11.35
C GLN A 23 -9.29 -2.83 12.63
N VAL A 24 -9.62 -1.87 13.50
CA VAL A 24 -8.93 -1.61 14.79
C VAL A 24 -8.92 -2.85 15.71
N GLY A 25 -9.91 -3.75 15.58
CA GLY A 25 -10.04 -4.94 16.40
C GLY A 25 -9.13 -6.12 16.03
N GLU A 26 -8.52 -6.12 14.83
CA GLU A 26 -7.78 -7.30 14.34
C GLU A 26 -6.26 -7.20 14.52
N GLU A 27 -5.64 -6.01 14.45
CA GLU A 27 -4.27 -5.73 14.90
C GLU A 27 -3.94 -4.24 14.65
N THR A 28 -3.90 -3.43 15.74
CA THR A 28 -2.98 -2.29 15.89
C THR A 28 -3.03 -1.15 14.85
N GLN A 29 -4.21 -0.77 14.35
CA GLN A 29 -4.35 0.53 13.65
C GLN A 29 -5.06 1.51 14.58
N GLU A 30 -4.35 2.56 15.00
CA GLU A 30 -4.98 3.73 15.62
C GLU A 30 -5.88 4.39 14.58
N LEU A 31 -7.02 4.91 15.04
CA LEU A 31 -7.97 5.58 14.16
C LEU A 31 -7.37 6.92 13.72
N ASP A 32 -7.20 7.10 12.41
CA ASP A 32 -6.65 8.34 11.83
C ASP A 32 -7.75 9.42 11.75
N ASP A 33 -7.94 10.14 12.87
CA ASP A 33 -8.94 11.20 12.97
C ASP A 33 -8.62 12.39 12.05
N ASP A 34 -7.34 12.66 11.75
CA ASP A 34 -6.93 13.73 10.85
C ASP A 34 -7.32 13.43 9.39
N PHE A 35 -7.16 12.17 8.95
CA PHE A 35 -7.65 11.73 7.65
C PHE A 35 -9.17 11.82 7.54
N LEU A 36 -9.91 11.42 8.58
CA LEU A 36 -11.37 11.54 8.60
C LEU A 36 -11.82 12.99 8.56
N LEU A 37 -11.17 13.88 9.32
CA LEU A 37 -11.46 15.31 9.29
C LEU A 37 -11.22 15.89 7.89
N ALA A 38 -10.16 15.47 7.20
CA ALA A 38 -9.90 15.88 5.82
C ALA A 38 -11.02 15.44 4.85
N LEU A 39 -11.57 14.23 5.03
CA LEU A 39 -12.73 13.76 4.25
C LEU A 39 -13.99 14.61 4.52
N GLU A 40 -14.23 14.99 5.78
CA GLU A 40 -15.36 15.81 6.21
C GLU A 40 -15.34 17.22 5.59
N HIS A 41 -14.17 17.74 5.22
CA HIS A 41 -14.04 18.98 4.46
C HIS A 41 -14.51 18.88 2.99
N GLY A 42 -14.85 17.67 2.51
CA GLY A 42 -15.48 17.44 1.22
C GLY A 42 -14.51 16.90 0.18
N MET A 43 -14.11 15.63 0.31
CA MET A 43 -13.35 14.94 -0.71
C MET A 43 -14.22 14.72 -1.97
N PRO A 44 -13.80 15.22 -3.15
CA PRO A 44 -14.53 14.98 -4.39
C PRO A 44 -14.46 13.48 -4.79
N PRO A 45 -15.37 13.00 -5.66
CA PRO A 45 -15.24 11.68 -6.25
C PRO A 45 -13.86 11.54 -6.92
N ALA A 46 -13.08 10.56 -6.47
CA ALA A 46 -11.72 10.32 -6.94
C ALA A 46 -11.49 8.82 -7.17
N GLY A 47 -10.48 8.49 -7.96
CA GLY A 47 -9.98 7.14 -8.12
C GLY A 47 -8.50 7.09 -7.79
N GLY A 48 -8.09 6.02 -7.11
CA GLY A 48 -6.69 5.74 -6.78
C GLY A 48 -6.18 4.53 -7.53
N MET A 49 -4.88 4.54 -7.83
CA MET A 49 -4.18 3.37 -8.32
C MET A 49 -2.76 3.33 -7.74
N GLY A 50 -2.32 2.14 -7.33
CA GLY A 50 -0.94 1.89 -6.95
C GLY A 50 -0.27 1.05 -8.03
N LEU A 51 0.94 1.39 -8.47
CA LEU A 51 1.71 0.59 -9.44
C LEU A 51 3.00 0.10 -8.77
N GLY A 52 3.17 -1.21 -8.67
CA GLY A 52 4.41 -1.80 -8.19
C GLY A 52 5.49 -1.75 -9.27
N ILE A 53 6.40 -0.77 -9.19
CA ILE A 53 7.45 -0.57 -10.21
C ILE A 53 8.34 -1.80 -10.35
N ASP A 54 8.82 -2.39 -9.25
CA ASP A 54 9.66 -3.59 -9.31
C ASP A 54 8.93 -4.76 -9.98
N ARG A 55 7.63 -4.94 -9.69
CA ARG A 55 6.81 -5.97 -10.32
C ARG A 55 6.58 -5.72 -11.80
N LEU A 56 6.38 -4.45 -12.19
CA LEU A 56 6.32 -4.07 -13.59
C LEU A 56 7.63 -4.41 -14.31
N VAL A 57 8.78 -4.10 -13.69
CA VAL A 57 10.10 -4.41 -14.27
C VAL A 57 10.32 -5.93 -14.36
N ILE A 58 9.95 -6.71 -13.35
CA ILE A 58 9.98 -8.18 -13.41
C ILE A 58 9.19 -8.69 -14.62
N PHE A 59 7.96 -8.18 -14.80
CA PHE A 59 7.11 -8.57 -15.92
C PHE A 59 7.75 -8.22 -17.28
N LEU A 60 8.30 -7.01 -17.41
CA LEU A 60 8.91 -6.53 -18.66
C LEU A 60 10.22 -7.25 -19.00
N THR A 61 10.98 -7.67 -17.99
CA THR A 61 12.31 -8.30 -18.16
C THR A 61 12.25 -9.82 -18.18
N GLY A 62 11.13 -10.43 -17.76
CA GLY A 62 11.01 -11.87 -17.57
C GLY A 62 11.86 -12.39 -16.40
N ALA A 63 12.29 -11.52 -15.49
CA ALA A 63 13.08 -11.91 -14.33
C ALA A 63 12.31 -12.92 -13.46
N SER A 64 13.03 -13.88 -12.89
CA SER A 64 12.42 -14.91 -12.02
C SER A 64 12.31 -14.47 -10.56
N ASN A 65 13.08 -13.45 -10.16
CA ASN A 65 13.12 -12.92 -8.80
C ASN A 65 13.16 -11.38 -8.79
N ILE A 66 12.50 -10.75 -7.82
CA ILE A 66 12.54 -9.29 -7.61
C ILE A 66 13.96 -8.77 -7.35
N ARG A 67 14.81 -9.57 -6.71
CA ARG A 67 16.20 -9.22 -6.45
C ARG A 67 17.02 -9.03 -7.73
N ASP A 68 16.60 -9.63 -8.83
CA ASP A 68 17.27 -9.49 -10.13
C ASP A 68 16.96 -8.12 -10.77
N THR A 69 15.95 -7.40 -10.26
CA THR A 69 15.49 -6.10 -10.76
C THR A 69 15.87 -4.92 -9.85
N ILE A 70 16.49 -5.20 -8.69
CA ILE A 70 16.93 -4.18 -7.72
C ILE A 70 18.46 -4.18 -7.70
N LEU A 71 19.10 -3.01 -7.89
CA LEU A 71 20.56 -2.91 -7.96
C LEU A 71 21.27 -3.40 -6.68
N PHE A 72 20.70 -3.09 -5.51
CA PHE A 72 21.24 -3.45 -4.20
C PHE A 72 20.12 -4.01 -3.32
N PRO A 73 19.71 -5.28 -3.52
CA PRO A 73 18.60 -5.85 -2.77
C PRO A 73 19.00 -6.10 -1.31
N THR A 74 18.03 -6.10 -0.40
CA THR A 74 18.28 -6.51 0.98
C THR A 74 18.68 -7.98 1.04
N LEU A 75 19.92 -8.23 1.48
CA LEU A 75 20.49 -9.55 1.71
C LEU A 75 20.53 -9.85 3.19
N ARG A 76 20.55 -11.15 3.54
CA ARG A 76 20.85 -11.55 4.92
C ARG A 76 22.31 -11.22 5.22
N PRO A 77 22.62 -10.63 6.39
CA PRO A 77 24.00 -10.41 6.80
C PRO A 77 24.79 -11.72 6.81
N SER A 78 26.07 -11.66 6.41
CA SER A 78 26.97 -12.81 6.57
C SER A 78 27.27 -13.02 8.05
N THR A 79 27.31 -14.28 8.50
CA THR A 79 27.69 -14.64 9.87
C THR A 79 29.20 -14.60 10.11
N GLU A 80 30.01 -14.34 9.08
CA GLU A 80 31.45 -14.19 9.22
C GLU A 80 31.83 -12.71 9.40
N GLY A 81 32.12 -12.33 10.65
CA GLY A 81 32.79 -11.07 11.00
C GLY A 81 31.97 -10.12 11.89
N ALA A 82 31.80 -10.49 13.16
CA ALA A 82 31.64 -9.56 14.27
C ALA A 82 32.75 -9.84 15.29
#